data_AF-A0A352RZ68-F1
#
_entry.id   AF-A0A352RZ68-F1
#
_cell.length_a   1.000
_cell.length_b   1.000
_cell.length_c   1.000
_cell.angle_alpha   90.00
_cell.angle_beta   90.00
_cell.angle_gamma   90.00
#
_symmetry.space_group_name_H-M   'P 1'
#
loop_
_entity.id
_entity.type
_entity.pdbx_description
1 polymer ?
#
loop_
_entity_poly.entity_id
_entity_poly.type
_entity_poly.pdbx_seq_one_letter_code
_entity_poly.pdbx_strand_id
1 'polypeptide(L)'
;AGKRGFDSLVQTATGFNDDEARAAGSTEPKPLPAQVLDHAAGYLLAFGAMAALHRRAVEGGSWHVRVSLAQVGQWLRGLGRVPDGFGVPDQHIDEISDLLEVQESGFGELTVVRHAARLSETPAYWALPSEPLGTHAAEWLPR
;
A
#
# COMPACT_ATOMS: atom_id res chain seq x y z
N ALA A 1 -7.83 -14.82 -16.26
CA ALA A 1 -6.55 -14.20 -16.66
C ALA A 1 -6.71 -13.58 -18.05
N GLY A 2 -5.93 -12.55 -18.41
CA GLY A 2 -6.01 -11.86 -19.71
C GLY A 2 -6.85 -10.57 -19.74
N LYS A 3 -7.30 -10.09 -18.58
CA LYS A 3 -7.97 -8.79 -18.44
C LYS A 3 -6.96 -7.77 -17.89
N ARG A 4 -6.94 -6.56 -18.45
CA ARG A 4 -6.24 -5.43 -17.85
C ARG A 4 -7.11 -4.88 -16.71
N GLY A 5 -6.48 -4.47 -15.62
CA GLY A 5 -7.18 -3.94 -14.47
C GLY A 5 -6.28 -2.94 -13.76
N PHE A 6 -6.90 -1.85 -13.31
CA PHE A 6 -6.36 -0.94 -12.31
C PHE A 6 -7.05 -1.23 -10.99
N ASP A 7 -6.49 -0.76 -9.89
CA ASP A 7 -7.08 -0.86 -8.55
C ASP A 7 -8.59 -0.58 -8.56
N SER A 8 -9.02 0.56 -9.12
CA SER A 8 -10.42 0.98 -9.17
C SER A 8 -11.35 -0.02 -9.89
N LEU A 9 -10.87 -0.64 -10.98
CA LEU A 9 -11.64 -1.67 -11.70
C LEU A 9 -11.76 -2.94 -10.87
N VAL A 10 -10.72 -3.30 -10.13
CA VAL A 10 -10.73 -4.45 -9.24
C VAL A 10 -11.62 -4.19 -8.03
N GLN A 11 -11.56 -3.00 -7.42
CA GLN A 11 -12.47 -2.60 -6.34
C GLN A 11 -13.93 -2.74 -6.77
N THR A 12 -14.27 -2.19 -7.96
CA THR A 12 -15.61 -2.30 -8.55
C THR A 12 -16.02 -3.76 -8.75
N ALA A 13 -15.15 -4.58 -9.35
CA ALA A 13 -15.46 -5.97 -9.66
C ALA A 13 -15.50 -6.90 -8.43
N THR A 14 -14.93 -6.46 -7.30
CA THR A 14 -14.85 -7.26 -6.06
C THR A 14 -15.76 -6.75 -4.95
N GLY A 15 -16.56 -5.71 -5.22
CA GLY A 15 -17.62 -5.22 -4.33
C GLY A 15 -17.14 -4.24 -3.26
N PHE A 16 -15.89 -3.79 -3.27
CA PHE A 16 -15.45 -2.72 -2.36
C PHE A 16 -16.28 -1.45 -2.60
N ASN A 17 -16.55 -1.10 -3.85
CA ASN A 17 -17.29 0.13 -4.11
C ASN A 17 -18.75 0.12 -3.65
N ASP A 18 -19.36 -1.06 -3.57
CA ASP A 18 -20.71 -1.24 -3.02
C ASP A 18 -20.71 -1.07 -1.50
N ASP A 19 -19.68 -1.59 -0.83
CA ASP A 19 -19.51 -1.43 0.61
C ASP A 19 -19.24 0.03 1.01
N GLU A 20 -18.39 0.74 0.27
CA GLU A 20 -18.13 2.17 0.48
C GLU A 20 -19.37 3.02 0.19
N ALA A 21 -20.17 2.64 -0.81
CA ALA A 21 -21.45 3.30 -1.07
C ALA A 21 -22.40 3.15 0.13
N ARG A 22 -22.51 1.95 0.70
CA ARG A 22 -23.32 1.71 1.92
C ARG A 22 -22.81 2.50 3.12
N ALA A 23 -21.49 2.54 3.33
CA ALA A 23 -20.88 3.30 4.41
C ALA A 23 -21.21 4.80 4.28
N ALA A 24 -21.19 5.34 3.06
CA ALA A 24 -21.50 6.74 2.77
C ALA A 24 -23.01 7.04 2.66
N GLY A 25 -23.90 6.05 2.86
CA GLY A 25 -25.34 6.22 2.64
C GLY A 25 -25.72 6.56 1.18
N SER A 26 -24.86 6.19 0.24
CA SER A 26 -24.97 6.47 -1.20
C SER A 26 -25.52 5.27 -1.97
N THR A 27 -26.34 5.54 -2.99
CA THR A 27 -26.75 4.51 -3.98
C THR A 27 -25.75 4.39 -5.14
N GLU A 28 -24.85 5.35 -5.29
CA GLU A 28 -23.79 5.32 -6.29
C GLU A 28 -22.53 4.65 -5.73
N PRO A 29 -21.83 3.80 -6.51
CA PRO A 29 -20.56 3.19 -6.09
C PRO A 29 -19.54 4.24 -5.67
N LYS A 30 -18.85 4.01 -4.54
CA LYS A 30 -17.78 4.89 -4.03
C LYS A 30 -16.45 4.16 -4.00
N PRO A 31 -15.32 4.76 -4.43
CA PRO A 31 -14.03 4.11 -4.27
C PRO A 31 -13.58 4.17 -2.81
N LEU A 32 -12.68 3.27 -2.40
CA LEU A 32 -11.89 3.47 -1.18
C LEU A 32 -11.14 4.81 -1.25
N PRO A 33 -10.84 5.45 -0.11
CA PRO A 33 -10.12 6.73 -0.05
C PRO A 33 -8.65 6.64 -0.49
N ALA A 34 -8.18 5.43 -0.85
CA ALA A 34 -6.86 5.18 -1.40
C ALA A 34 -6.89 3.99 -2.36
N GLN A 35 -5.86 3.90 -3.20
CA GLN A 35 -5.57 2.73 -4.05
C GLN A 35 -4.97 1.60 -3.20
N VAL A 36 -5.75 1.10 -2.25
CA VAL A 36 -5.32 0.13 -1.23
C VAL A 36 -4.81 -1.17 -1.86
N LEU A 37 -5.40 -1.62 -2.97
CA LEU A 37 -4.99 -2.86 -3.63
C LEU A 37 -3.64 -2.68 -4.33
N ASP A 38 -3.43 -1.57 -5.04
CA ASP A 38 -2.13 -1.25 -5.66
C ASP A 38 -1.04 -1.09 -4.58
N HIS A 39 -1.36 -0.35 -3.51
CA HIS A 39 -0.43 -0.11 -2.41
C HIS A 39 -0.01 -1.41 -1.72
N ALA A 40 -0.97 -2.24 -1.33
CA ALA A 40 -0.69 -3.53 -0.70
C ALA A 40 0.01 -4.51 -1.67
N ALA A 41 -0.40 -4.55 -2.94
CA ALA A 41 0.24 -5.40 -3.94
C ALA A 41 1.71 -5.03 -4.18
N GLY A 42 2.04 -3.74 -4.19
CA GLY A 42 3.42 -3.26 -4.29
C GLY A 42 4.29 -3.80 -3.16
N TYR A 43 3.86 -3.65 -1.90
CA TYR A 43 4.59 -4.20 -0.76
C TYR A 43 4.67 -5.72 -0.76
N LEU A 44 3.59 -6.43 -1.11
CA LEU A 44 3.60 -7.89 -1.20
C LEU A 44 4.54 -8.39 -2.30
N LEU A 45 4.65 -7.67 -3.42
CA LEU A 45 5.59 -7.99 -4.49
C LEU A 45 7.03 -7.74 -4.05
N ALA A 46 7.31 -6.62 -3.39
CA ALA A 46 8.62 -6.31 -2.83
C ALA A 46 9.05 -7.37 -1.80
N PHE A 47 8.15 -7.72 -0.87
CA PHE A 47 8.37 -8.80 0.08
C PHE A 47 8.67 -10.13 -0.62
N GLY A 48 7.84 -10.52 -1.59
CA GLY A 48 8.05 -11.76 -2.35
C GLY A 48 9.39 -11.77 -3.09
N ALA A 49 9.80 -10.65 -3.68
CA ALA A 49 11.10 -10.52 -4.34
C ALA A 49 12.27 -10.68 -3.36
N MET A 50 12.20 -10.05 -2.18
CA MET A 50 13.20 -10.23 -1.13
C MET A 50 13.26 -11.68 -0.63
N ALA A 51 12.09 -12.31 -0.41
CA ALA A 51 12.01 -13.71 -0.02
C ALA A 51 12.60 -14.65 -1.08
N ALA A 52 12.34 -14.39 -2.37
CA ALA A 52 12.93 -15.12 -3.48
C ALA A 52 14.46 -14.97 -3.55
N LEU A 53 14.99 -13.76 -3.31
CA LEU A 53 16.43 -13.52 -3.25
C LEU A 53 17.09 -14.27 -2.08
N HIS A 54 16.47 -14.23 -0.90
CA HIS A 54 16.93 -14.99 0.27
C HIS A 54 16.94 -16.49 -0.03
N ARG A 55 15.85 -17.00 -0.60
CA ARG A 55 15.72 -18.42 -0.97
C ARG A 55 16.75 -18.83 -2.00
N ARG A 56 17.03 -18.00 -3.01
CA ARG A 56 18.13 -18.22 -3.96
C ARG A 56 19.49 -18.26 -3.26
N ALA A 57 19.73 -17.40 -2.27
CA ALA A 57 21.01 -17.36 -1.56
C ALA A 57 21.24 -18.60 -0.68
N VAL A 58 20.19 -19.16 -0.10
CA VAL A 58 20.27 -20.32 0.81
C VAL A 58 20.16 -21.65 0.07
N GLU A 59 19.24 -21.76 -0.88
CA GLU A 59 18.87 -23.01 -1.55
C GLU A 59 19.39 -23.10 -3.00
N GLY A 60 19.82 -21.97 -3.59
CA GLY A 60 20.12 -21.87 -5.02
C GLY A 60 18.87 -21.72 -5.90
N GLY A 61 19.08 -21.81 -7.22
CA GLY A 61 18.00 -21.78 -8.22
C GLY A 61 17.45 -20.39 -8.57
N SER A 62 16.30 -20.41 -9.24
CA SER A 62 15.54 -19.24 -9.68
C SER A 62 14.09 -19.36 -9.23
N TRP A 63 13.53 -18.26 -8.76
CA TRP A 63 12.18 -18.22 -8.18
C TRP A 63 11.32 -17.23 -8.94
N HIS A 64 10.03 -17.56 -9.12
CA HIS A 64 9.06 -16.67 -9.75
C HIS A 64 8.00 -16.26 -8.73
N VAL A 65 7.88 -14.96 -8.51
CA VAL A 65 6.89 -14.35 -7.62
C VAL A 65 5.78 -13.74 -8.47
N ARG A 66 4.52 -14.03 -8.11
CA ARG A 66 3.34 -13.46 -8.77
C ARG A 66 2.37 -12.93 -7.72
N VAL A 67 2.01 -11.66 -7.87
CA VAL A 67 0.98 -10.99 -7.06
C VAL A 67 -0.19 -10.61 -7.96
N SER A 68 -1.42 -10.64 -7.42
CA SER A 68 -2.65 -10.33 -8.15
C SER A 68 -3.51 -9.38 -7.31
N LEU A 69 -3.90 -8.24 -7.87
CA LEU A 69 -4.78 -7.27 -7.21
C LEU A 69 -6.09 -7.93 -6.72
N ALA A 70 -6.66 -8.84 -7.50
CA ALA A 70 -7.87 -9.56 -7.10
C ALA A 70 -7.63 -10.49 -5.89
N GLN A 71 -6.45 -11.13 -5.80
CA GLN A 71 -6.09 -11.94 -4.63
C GLN A 71 -5.78 -11.07 -3.42
N VAL A 72 -5.15 -9.91 -3.63
CA VAL A 72 -4.94 -8.91 -2.56
C VAL A 72 -6.28 -8.42 -2.02
N GLY A 73 -7.26 -8.12 -2.88
CA GLY A 73 -8.61 -7.75 -2.45
C GLY A 73 -9.32 -8.86 -1.67
N GLN A 74 -9.16 -10.12 -2.09
CA GLN A 74 -9.68 -11.27 -1.34
C GLN A 74 -9.00 -11.43 0.03
N TRP A 75 -7.67 -11.30 0.09
CA TRP A 75 -6.93 -11.31 1.34
C TRP A 75 -7.38 -10.19 2.29
N LEU A 76 -7.52 -8.96 1.78
CA LEU A 76 -7.99 -7.80 2.54
C LEU A 76 -9.39 -8.05 3.13
N ARG A 77 -10.32 -8.61 2.35
CA ARG A 77 -11.64 -9.03 2.87
C ARG A 77 -11.55 -10.14 3.91
N GLY A 78 -10.56 -11.03 3.77
CA GLY A 78 -10.29 -12.11 4.73
C GLY A 78 -9.81 -11.64 6.10
N LEU A 79 -9.37 -10.38 6.25
CA LEU A 79 -8.99 -9.81 7.55
C LEU A 79 -10.20 -9.56 8.47
N GLY A 80 -11.42 -9.66 7.94
CA GLY A 80 -12.66 -9.40 8.67
C GLY A 80 -13.05 -7.92 8.69
N ARG A 81 -14.19 -7.62 9.30
CA ARG A 81 -14.68 -6.25 9.53
C ARG A 81 -14.78 -5.97 11.01
N VAL A 82 -14.50 -4.73 11.39
CA VAL A 82 -14.79 -4.24 12.73
C VAL A 82 -16.32 -4.14 12.88
N PRO A 83 -16.91 -4.75 13.93
CA PRO A 83 -18.34 -4.59 14.23
C PRO A 83 -18.69 -3.10 14.34
N ASP A 84 -19.82 -2.71 13.73
CA ASP A 84 -20.29 -1.31 13.70
C ASP A 84 -19.28 -0.30 13.11
N GLY A 85 -18.30 -0.78 12.32
CA GLY A 85 -17.22 0.05 11.79
C GLY A 85 -17.67 1.24 10.92
N PHE A 86 -18.83 1.15 10.27
CA PHE A 86 -19.41 2.27 9.52
C PHE A 86 -19.95 3.40 10.41
N GLY A 87 -20.13 3.14 11.71
CA GLY A 87 -20.49 4.16 12.70
C GLY A 87 -19.30 4.93 13.25
N VAL A 88 -18.06 4.58 12.86
CA VAL A 88 -16.85 5.29 13.28
C VAL A 88 -16.75 6.60 12.46
N PRO A 89 -16.66 7.77 13.12
CA PRO A 89 -16.49 9.03 12.41
C PRO A 89 -15.13 9.11 11.72
N ASP A 90 -15.08 9.88 10.62
CA ASP A 90 -13.82 10.20 9.95
C ASP A 90 -12.84 10.84 10.93
N GLN A 91 -11.59 10.39 10.87
CA GLN A 91 -10.53 10.88 11.74
C GLN A 91 -9.98 12.21 11.23
N HIS A 92 -9.73 13.14 12.14
CA HIS A 92 -9.02 14.38 11.86
C HIS A 92 -7.50 14.18 11.95
N ILE A 93 -6.75 14.98 11.21
CA ILE A 93 -5.29 14.88 11.15
C ILE A 93 -4.63 15.04 12.53
N ASP A 94 -5.20 15.89 13.40
CA ASP A 94 -4.70 16.13 14.74
C ASP A 94 -4.85 14.89 15.66
N GLU A 95 -5.87 14.07 15.41
CA GLU A 95 -6.16 12.84 16.17
C GLU A 95 -5.17 11.71 15.87
N ILE A 96 -4.52 11.77 14.70
CA ILE A 96 -3.50 10.80 14.27
C ILE A 96 -2.10 11.40 14.29
N SER A 97 -1.89 12.55 14.94
CA SER A 97 -0.61 13.27 14.96
C SER A 97 0.56 12.42 15.45
N ASP A 98 0.32 11.46 16.34
CA ASP A 98 1.36 10.52 16.76
C ASP A 98 1.80 9.62 15.59
N LEU A 99 0.91 9.24 14.69
CA LEU A 99 1.18 8.42 13.50
C LEU A 99 1.86 9.19 12.37
N LEU A 100 2.03 10.49 12.50
CA LEU A 100 2.61 11.35 11.48
C LEU A 100 4.06 11.72 11.82
N GLU A 101 4.83 12.00 10.77
CA GLU A 101 6.16 12.59 10.88
C GLU A 101 6.36 13.61 9.79
N VAL A 102 7.23 14.59 10.06
CA VAL A 102 7.62 15.62 9.12
C VAL A 102 8.93 15.21 8.46
N GLN A 103 8.98 15.30 7.13
CA GLN A 103 10.16 15.00 6.33
C GLN A 103 10.44 16.11 5.32
N GLU A 104 11.73 16.44 5.17
CA GLU A 104 12.20 17.28 4.07
C GLU A 104 12.07 16.55 2.74
N SER A 105 11.70 17.27 1.68
CA SER A 105 11.51 16.69 0.36
C SER A 105 11.82 17.70 -0.75
N GLY A 106 11.92 17.23 -1.99
CA GLY A 106 12.03 18.11 -3.16
C GLY A 106 10.80 18.97 -3.42
N PHE A 107 9.71 18.76 -2.68
CA PHE A 107 8.50 19.59 -2.69
C PHE A 107 8.41 20.54 -1.49
N GLY A 108 9.48 20.63 -0.68
CA GLY A 108 9.48 21.30 0.62
C GLY A 108 9.12 20.33 1.75
N GLU A 109 8.75 20.87 2.90
CA GLU A 109 8.36 20.08 4.07
C GLU A 109 7.06 19.31 3.80
N LEU A 110 7.09 17.99 4.02
CA LEU A 110 5.92 17.11 3.90
C LEU A 110 5.59 16.49 5.25
N THR A 111 4.30 16.49 5.61
CA THR A 111 3.78 15.64 6.69
C THR A 111 3.33 14.30 6.08
N VAL A 112 3.91 13.21 6.55
CA VAL A 112 3.68 11.86 6.03
C VAL A 112 3.27 10.91 7.16
N VAL A 113 2.60 9.82 6.80
CA VAL A 113 2.33 8.73 7.74
C VAL A 113 3.63 7.96 7.98
N ARG A 114 4.05 7.85 9.25
CA ARG A 114 5.25 7.11 9.65
C ARG A 114 5.14 5.63 9.24
N HIS A 115 6.27 4.98 9.03
CA HIS A 115 6.27 3.56 8.66
C HIS A 115 5.57 2.70 9.74
N ALA A 116 4.66 1.81 9.31
CA ALA A 116 3.87 0.99 10.22
C ALA A 116 4.71 -0.05 11.00
N ALA A 117 5.75 -0.59 10.37
CA ALA A 117 6.68 -1.49 11.04
C ALA A 117 7.68 -0.73 11.90
N ARG A 118 7.73 -1.08 13.20
CA ARG A 118 8.69 -0.58 14.18
C ARG A 118 9.54 -1.74 14.67
N LEU A 119 10.72 -1.88 14.06
CA LEU A 119 11.67 -2.95 14.37
C LEU A 119 12.80 -2.39 15.23
N SER A 120 13.07 -3.01 16.37
CA SER A 120 14.08 -2.52 17.33
C SER A 120 15.52 -2.64 16.81
N GLU A 121 15.81 -3.68 16.03
CA GLU A 121 17.16 -3.94 15.50
C GLU A 121 17.36 -3.36 14.09
N THR A 122 16.30 -3.30 13.30
CA THR A 122 16.33 -2.85 11.89
C THR A 122 15.23 -1.81 11.62
N PRO A 123 15.31 -0.60 12.22
CA PRO A 123 14.28 0.42 12.04
C PRO A 123 14.00 0.67 10.56
N ALA A 124 12.73 0.61 10.17
CA ALA A 124 12.33 0.90 8.80
C ALA A 124 12.47 2.40 8.52
N TYR A 125 13.07 2.75 7.38
CA TYR A 125 13.25 4.14 6.96
C TYR A 125 13.20 4.24 5.44
N TRP A 126 12.90 5.44 4.95
CA TRP A 126 13.05 5.79 3.54
C TRP A 126 14.45 6.34 3.33
N ALA A 127 15.27 5.67 2.52
CA ALA A 127 16.64 6.08 2.25
C ALA A 127 16.72 7.35 1.38
N LEU A 128 15.67 7.63 0.60
CA LEU A 128 15.54 8.80 -0.25
C LEU A 128 14.21 9.50 0.05
N PRO A 129 14.18 10.84 0.05
CA PRO A 129 12.95 11.60 0.22
C PRO A 129 12.07 11.52 -1.03
N SER A 130 10.86 12.08 -0.92
CA SER A 130 10.00 12.30 -2.09
C SER A 130 10.57 13.44 -2.96
N GLU A 131 10.62 13.24 -4.27
CA GLU A 131 11.29 14.14 -5.20
C GLU A 131 10.46 14.36 -6.47
N PRO A 132 10.55 15.54 -7.12
CA PRO A 132 9.99 15.76 -8.45
C PRO A 132 10.45 14.73 -9.49
N LEU A 133 9.60 14.50 -10.49
CA LEU A 133 9.95 13.63 -11.61
C LEU A 133 11.16 14.20 -12.36
N GLY A 134 12.19 13.37 -12.56
CA GLY A 134 13.41 13.75 -13.26
C GLY A 134 14.52 14.34 -12.38
N THR A 135 14.36 14.36 -11.04
CA THR A 135 15.40 14.85 -10.12
C THR A 135 16.71 14.04 -10.20
N HIS A 136 16.63 12.72 -10.33
CA HIS A 136 17.81 11.86 -10.33
C HIS A 136 18.24 11.46 -11.76
N ALA A 137 19.55 11.35 -11.95
CA ALA A 137 20.11 10.78 -13.16
C ALA A 137 19.71 9.30 -13.31
N ALA A 138 19.54 8.84 -14.55
CA ALA A 138 19.22 7.45 -14.86
C ALA A 138 20.48 6.56 -14.77
N GLU A 139 21.05 6.45 -13.57
CA GLU A 139 22.26 5.68 -13.29
C GLU A 139 22.09 4.73 -12.11
N TRP A 140 22.93 3.69 -12.09
CA TRP A 140 22.99 2.77 -10.96
C TRP A 140 23.95 3.34 -9.92
N LEU A 141 23.43 3.63 -8.73
CA LEU A 141 24.28 4.04 -7.62
C LEU A 141 25.22 2.89 -7.21
N PRO A 142 26.48 3.21 -6.85
CA PRO A 142 27.39 2.21 -6.31
C PRO A 142 26.80 1.56 -5.04
N ARG A 143 27.12 0.28 -4.86
CA ARG A 143 26.74 -0.50 -3.67
C ARG A 143 27.69 -0.26 -2.51
#